data_AF-A0A925TG20-F1
#
_entry.id   AF-A0A925TG20-F1
#
_cell.length_a   1.000
_cell.length_b   1.000
_cell.length_c   1.000
_cell.angle_alpha   90.00
_cell.angle_beta   90.00
_cell.angle_gamma   90.00
#
_symmetry.space_group_name_H-M   'P 1'
#
loop_
_entity.id
_entity.type
_entity.pdbx_description
1 polymer ?
#
loop_
_entity_poly.entity_id
_entity_poly.type
_entity_poly.pdbx_seq_one_letter_code
_entity_poly.pdbx_strand_id
1 'polypeptide(L)'
;AEGIVTKIQTAAEKVANSYRHVFAGARFDFAELQSYPAMDTPVDSEAVRFVHSLTGGNSTGKITFGTEGGLFQKVLGTPAVICGPGNIAVAHKPDEYVSEAQMAACGKMLERLVEKLSA
;
A
#
# COMPACT_ATOMS: atom_id res chain seq x y z
N ALA A 1 -3.60 -1.88 12.45
CA ALA A 1 -4.41 -3.07 12.12
C ALA A 1 -4.99 -3.72 13.38
N GLU A 2 -4.21 -3.90 14.45
CA GLU A 2 -4.67 -4.53 15.71
C GLU A 2 -5.98 -3.93 16.24
N GLY A 3 -6.11 -2.60 16.24
CA GLY A 3 -7.33 -1.95 16.74
C GLY A 3 -8.63 -2.27 16.00
N ILE A 4 -8.60 -2.64 14.71
CA ILE A 4 -9.83 -3.04 14.00
C ILE A 4 -10.15 -4.52 14.24
N VAL A 5 -9.12 -5.37 14.29
CA VAL A 5 -9.27 -6.81 14.58
C VAL A 5 -9.88 -7.00 15.98
N THR A 6 -9.37 -6.30 16.99
CA THR A 6 -9.91 -6.35 18.35
C THR A 6 -11.39 -5.92 18.40
N LYS A 7 -11.77 -4.90 17.62
CA LYS A 7 -13.18 -4.45 17.54
C LYS A 7 -14.07 -5.53 16.93
N ILE A 8 -13.61 -6.19 15.87
CA ILE A 8 -14.33 -7.29 15.22
C ILE A 8 -14.49 -8.47 16.20
N GLN A 9 -13.41 -8.90 16.84
CA GLN A 9 -13.44 -9.99 17.83
C GLN A 9 -14.35 -9.68 19.01
N THR A 10 -14.33 -8.43 19.50
CA THR A 10 -15.23 -7.98 20.57
C THR A 10 -16.70 -8.03 20.13
N ALA A 11 -17.00 -7.58 18.91
CA ALA A 11 -18.35 -7.64 18.37
C ALA A 11 -18.82 -9.10 18.18
N ALA A 12 -17.95 -9.97 17.67
CA ALA A 12 -18.23 -11.39 17.50
C ALA A 12 -18.51 -12.09 18.84
N GLU A 13 -17.73 -11.80 19.89
CA GLU A 13 -17.96 -12.37 21.21
C GLU A 13 -19.28 -11.89 21.84
N LYS A 14 -19.68 -10.62 21.61
CA LYS A 14 -21.00 -10.13 22.03
C LYS A 14 -22.12 -10.93 21.38
N VAL A 15 -22.00 -11.23 20.09
CA VAL A 15 -22.96 -12.06 19.37
C VAL A 15 -22.92 -13.49 19.90
N ALA A 16 -21.76 -14.13 20.02
CA ALA A 16 -21.66 -15.50 20.53
C ALA A 16 -22.33 -15.65 21.90
N ASN A 17 -22.07 -14.70 22.82
CA ASN A 17 -22.68 -14.67 24.15
C ASN A 17 -24.21 -14.64 24.12
N SER A 18 -24.83 -13.90 23.18
CA SER A 18 -26.29 -13.85 23.12
C SER A 18 -26.93 -15.16 22.67
N TYR A 19 -26.17 -16.11 22.11
CA TYR A 19 -26.69 -17.41 21.63
C TYR A 19 -26.27 -18.63 22.47
N ARG A 20 -25.41 -18.46 23.48
CA ARG A 20 -24.97 -19.57 24.35
C ARG A 20 -26.11 -20.25 25.12
N HIS A 21 -27.23 -19.56 25.31
CA HIS A 21 -28.44 -20.13 25.90
C HIS A 21 -29.18 -21.12 24.98
N VAL A 22 -29.01 -21.00 23.66
CA VAL A 22 -29.56 -21.92 22.65
C VAL A 22 -28.59 -23.07 22.39
N PHE A 23 -27.30 -22.74 22.24
CA PHE A 23 -26.23 -23.71 22.01
C PHE A 23 -25.00 -23.30 22.82
N ALA A 24 -24.68 -24.08 23.86
CA ALA A 24 -23.58 -23.77 24.77
C ALA A 24 -22.21 -23.62 24.06
N GLY A 25 -22.02 -24.28 22.92
CA GLY A 25 -20.78 -24.21 22.13
C GLY A 25 -20.67 -23.04 21.17
N ALA A 26 -21.63 -22.09 21.16
CA ALA A 26 -21.63 -20.95 20.24
C ALA A 26 -20.36 -20.09 20.42
N ARG A 27 -19.56 -19.98 19.35
CA ARG A 27 -18.29 -19.23 19.31
C ARG A 27 -17.90 -18.86 17.88
N PHE A 28 -16.92 -17.96 17.78
CA PHE A 28 -16.21 -17.63 16.55
C PHE A 28 -14.73 -17.98 16.74
N ASP A 29 -14.15 -18.68 15.76
CA ASP A 29 -12.73 -18.97 15.72
C ASP A 29 -12.06 -18.03 14.69
N PHE A 30 -10.93 -17.42 15.07
CA PHE A 30 -10.20 -16.48 14.23
C PHE A 30 -8.81 -17.03 13.93
N ALA A 31 -8.37 -16.93 12.68
CA ALA A 31 -7.00 -17.23 12.26
C ALA A 31 -6.45 -16.07 11.43
N GLU A 32 -5.29 -15.56 11.83
CA GLU A 32 -4.54 -14.62 10.99
C GLU A 32 -3.83 -15.40 9.89
N LEU A 33 -4.22 -15.17 8.64
CA LEU A 33 -3.64 -15.86 7.49
C LEU A 33 -2.45 -15.10 6.92
N GLN A 34 -2.58 -13.78 6.78
CA GLN A 34 -1.54 -12.94 6.22
C GLN A 34 -1.66 -11.51 6.76
N SER A 35 -0.51 -10.90 7.01
CA SER A 35 -0.37 -9.50 7.35
C SER A 35 0.86 -8.94 6.65
N TYR A 36 0.75 -7.70 6.18
CA TYR A 36 1.84 -7.02 5.49
C TYR A 36 1.96 -5.59 6.03
N PRO A 37 3.19 -5.07 6.26
CA PRO A 37 3.34 -3.73 6.82
C PRO A 37 2.77 -2.66 5.90
N ALA A 38 2.13 -1.65 6.50
CA ALA A 38 1.74 -0.46 5.77
C ALA A 38 2.97 0.35 5.35
N MET A 39 2.86 1.02 4.21
CA MET A 39 3.85 2.02 3.77
C MET A 39 3.38 3.41 4.23
N ASP A 40 4.16 4.06 5.08
CA ASP A 40 3.81 5.36 5.67
C ASP A 40 4.94 6.39 5.50
N THR A 41 5.35 6.61 4.25
CA THR A 41 6.35 7.64 3.91
C THR A 41 5.74 9.03 4.13
N PRO A 42 6.39 9.92 4.92
CA PRO A 42 5.94 11.30 5.07
C PRO A 42 5.94 12.05 3.73
N VAL A 43 4.90 12.86 3.50
CA VAL A 43 4.71 13.62 2.25
C VAL A 43 5.80 14.68 2.01
N ASP A 44 6.44 15.14 3.08
CA ASP A 44 7.54 16.12 3.08
C ASP A 44 8.94 15.48 3.12
N SER A 45 9.01 14.15 3.13
CA SER A 45 10.28 13.41 3.17
C SER A 45 11.19 13.74 1.99
N GLU A 46 12.50 13.57 2.19
CA GLU A 46 13.50 13.76 1.14
C GLU A 46 13.26 12.81 -0.04
N ALA A 47 12.88 11.56 0.23
CA ALA A 47 12.57 10.57 -0.81
C ALA A 47 11.41 11.04 -1.72
N VAL A 48 10.36 11.62 -1.14
CA VAL A 48 9.23 12.17 -1.91
C VAL A 48 9.67 13.37 -2.75
N ARG A 49 10.42 14.31 -2.16
CA ARG A 49 10.97 15.47 -2.88
C ARG A 49 11.90 15.06 -4.03
N PHE A 50 12.73 14.04 -3.80
CA PHE A 50 13.61 13.49 -4.82
C PHE A 50 12.82 12.92 -5.99
N VAL A 51 11.81 12.07 -5.74
CA VAL A 51 10.97 11.51 -6.80
C VAL A 51 10.14 12.56 -7.53
N HIS A 52 9.68 13.60 -6.85
CA HIS A 52 9.06 14.77 -7.51
C HIS A 52 10.00 15.42 -8.52
N SER A 53 11.28 15.60 -8.16
CA SER A 53 12.28 16.18 -9.06
C SER A 53 12.55 15.34 -10.32
N LEU A 54 12.29 14.03 -10.27
CA LEU A 54 12.46 13.10 -11.40
C LEU A 54 11.23 13.09 -12.31
N THR A 55 10.05 13.01 -11.69
CA THR A 55 8.76 12.85 -12.38
C THR A 55 8.22 14.17 -12.92
N GLY A 56 8.57 15.31 -12.30
CA GLY A 56 7.94 16.60 -12.54
C GLY A 56 6.51 16.69 -11.98
N GLY A 57 6.06 15.69 -11.21
CA GLY A 57 4.77 15.71 -10.53
C GLY A 57 4.78 16.66 -9.34
N ASN A 58 3.64 17.27 -9.02
CA ASN A 58 3.50 18.24 -7.92
C ASN A 58 2.51 17.80 -6.83
N SER A 59 2.06 16.54 -6.86
CA SER A 59 1.15 15.98 -5.87
C SER A 59 1.54 14.54 -5.53
N THR A 60 1.27 14.15 -4.27
CA THR A 60 1.36 12.78 -3.79
C THR A 60 0.05 12.39 -3.13
N GLY A 61 -0.18 11.08 -3.03
CA GLY A 61 -1.37 10.54 -2.40
C GLY A 61 -1.07 9.19 -1.75
N LYS A 62 -2.02 8.73 -0.94
CA LYS A 62 -2.03 7.37 -0.39
C LYS A 62 -3.19 6.60 -1.02
N ILE A 63 -2.96 5.33 -1.29
CA ILE A 63 -3.97 4.41 -1.83
C ILE A 63 -4.11 3.22 -0.88
N THR A 64 -5.29 2.62 -0.82
CA THR A 64 -5.58 1.48 0.07
C THR A 64 -5.26 0.15 -0.61
N PHE A 65 -4.07 0.04 -1.18
CA PHE A 65 -3.53 -1.19 -1.77
C PHE A 65 -2.20 -1.55 -1.11
N GLY A 66 -1.83 -2.82 -1.16
CA GLY A 66 -0.54 -3.30 -0.66
C GLY A 66 0.55 -3.14 -1.71
N THR A 67 1.74 -2.71 -1.28
CA THR A 67 2.98 -2.70 -2.07
C THR A 67 4.15 -3.16 -1.20
N GLU A 68 5.29 -3.44 -1.80
CA GLU A 68 6.47 -3.90 -1.06
C GLU A 68 7.13 -2.81 -0.21
N GLY A 69 6.78 -1.54 -0.45
CA GLY A 69 7.39 -0.38 0.23
C GLY A 69 7.28 -0.43 1.75
N GLY A 70 6.19 -0.99 2.30
CA GLY A 70 6.05 -1.19 3.75
C GLY A 70 7.08 -2.16 4.33
N LEU A 71 7.46 -3.21 3.60
CA LEU A 71 8.56 -4.10 4.02
C LEU A 71 9.91 -3.41 3.92
N PHE A 72 10.17 -2.63 2.87
CA PHE A 72 11.44 -1.89 2.75
C PHE A 72 11.62 -0.92 3.93
N GLN A 73 10.57 -0.22 4.33
CA GLN A 73 10.59 0.64 5.51
C GLN A 73 10.83 -0.15 6.79
N LYS A 74 10.04 -1.22 7.02
CA LYS A 74 10.06 -1.95 8.29
C LYS A 74 11.30 -2.82 8.48
N VAL A 75 11.76 -3.49 7.43
CA VAL A 75 12.82 -4.51 7.49
C VAL A 75 14.18 -3.92 7.15
N LEU A 76 14.25 -3.04 6.15
CA LEU A 76 15.51 -2.48 5.67
C LEU A 76 15.78 -1.07 6.22
N GLY A 77 14.78 -0.42 6.84
CA GLY A 77 14.91 0.97 7.29
C GLY A 77 14.96 1.98 6.14
N THR A 78 14.58 1.58 4.93
CA THR A 78 14.72 2.39 3.71
C THR A 78 13.41 3.09 3.38
N PRO A 79 13.40 4.44 3.22
CA PRO A 79 12.22 5.15 2.72
C PRO A 79 11.83 4.66 1.32
N ALA A 80 10.53 4.51 1.08
CA ALA A 80 10.00 4.03 -0.20
C ALA A 80 8.99 5.01 -0.78
N VAL A 81 9.00 5.19 -2.11
CA VAL A 81 8.01 5.97 -2.85
C VAL A 81 7.59 5.15 -4.05
N ILE A 82 6.29 5.04 -4.28
CA ILE A 82 5.74 4.36 -5.45
C ILE A 82 5.46 5.41 -6.53
N CYS A 83 6.08 5.24 -7.69
CA CYS A 83 5.83 6.05 -8.88
C CYS A 83 5.99 5.18 -10.12
N GLY A 84 5.28 5.51 -11.19
CA GLY A 84 5.32 4.75 -12.42
C GLY A 84 4.22 5.13 -13.40
N PRO A 85 4.29 4.61 -14.63
CA PRO A 85 3.26 4.82 -15.64
C PRO A 85 2.01 3.98 -15.34
N GLY A 86 0.91 4.29 -16.02
CA GLY A 86 -0.35 3.56 -15.92
C GLY A 86 -1.38 4.25 -15.03
N ASN A 87 -2.48 3.54 -14.77
CA ASN A 87 -3.57 4.01 -13.93
C ASN A 87 -4.12 2.85 -13.10
N ILE A 88 -4.13 3.00 -11.78
CA ILE A 88 -4.62 1.98 -10.85
C ILE A 88 -6.09 1.61 -11.10
N ALA A 89 -6.89 2.50 -11.70
CA ALA A 89 -8.29 2.25 -12.01
C ALA A 89 -8.52 1.10 -13.01
N VAL A 90 -7.52 0.77 -13.84
CA VAL A 90 -7.60 -0.31 -14.83
C VAL A 90 -6.67 -1.49 -14.52
N ALA A 91 -5.92 -1.43 -13.42
CA ALA A 91 -5.04 -2.52 -13.01
C ALA A 91 -5.84 -3.78 -12.65
N HIS A 92 -5.32 -4.96 -13.02
CA HIS A 92 -5.95 -6.28 -12.83
C HIS A 92 -7.33 -6.41 -13.50
N LYS A 93 -7.58 -5.66 -14.56
CA LYS A 93 -8.78 -5.79 -15.40
C LYS A 93 -8.42 -6.50 -16.72
N PRO A 94 -9.38 -7.18 -17.37
CA PRO A 94 -9.09 -7.85 -18.65
C PRO A 94 -8.54 -6.91 -19.73
N ASP A 95 -8.88 -5.64 -19.65
CA ASP A 95 -8.47 -4.55 -20.54
C ASP A 95 -7.39 -3.65 -19.90
N GLU A 96 -6.59 -4.17 -18.96
CA GLU A 96 -5.45 -3.45 -18.39
C GLU A 96 -4.50 -2.95 -19.49
N TYR A 97 -4.13 -1.68 -19.43
CA TYR A 97 -3.22 -1.07 -20.38
C TYR A 97 -2.37 0.04 -19.75
N VAL A 98 -1.27 0.34 -20.43
CA VAL A 98 -0.44 1.54 -20.22
C VAL A 98 -0.19 2.17 -21.59
N SER A 99 -0.33 3.48 -21.73
CA SER A 99 -0.13 4.12 -23.03
C SER A 99 1.35 4.26 -23.38
N GLU A 100 1.66 4.25 -24.68
CA GLU A 100 3.03 4.48 -25.16
C GLU A 100 3.60 5.83 -24.66
N ALA A 101 2.76 6.86 -24.57
CA ALA A 101 3.16 8.15 -24.03
C ALA A 101 3.54 8.08 -22.54
N GLN A 102 2.81 7.30 -21.73
CA GLN A 102 3.16 7.07 -20.33
C GLN A 102 4.47 6.28 -20.21
N MET A 103 4.67 5.27 -21.05
CA MET A 103 5.93 4.51 -21.10
C MET A 103 7.12 5.41 -21.47
N ALA A 104 6.98 6.26 -22.48
CA ALA A 104 8.00 7.22 -22.87
C ALA A 104 8.32 8.24 -21.76
N ALA A 105 7.30 8.71 -21.03
CA ALA A 105 7.50 9.59 -19.87
C ALA A 105 8.23 8.88 -18.73
N CYS A 106 7.94 7.60 -18.47
CA CYS A 106 8.66 6.78 -17.51
C CYS A 106 10.14 6.62 -17.91
N GLY A 107 10.42 6.35 -19.19
CA GLY A 107 11.79 6.28 -19.70
C GLY A 107 12.59 7.56 -19.42
N LYS A 108 12.02 8.73 -19.72
CA LYS A 108 12.65 10.03 -19.40
C LYS A 108 12.88 10.25 -17.90
N MET A 109 11.97 9.75 -17.06
CA MET A 109 12.14 9.83 -15.60
C MET A 109 13.34 8.98 -15.15
N LEU A 110 13.49 7.77 -15.69
CA LEU A 110 14.62 6.89 -15.40
C LEU A 110 15.96 7.47 -15.91
N GLU A 111 15.97 8.11 -17.08
CA GLU A 111 17.15 8.84 -17.58
C GLU A 111 17.61 9.92 -16.58
N ARG A 112 16.69 10.77 -16.10
CA ARG A 112 16.99 11.78 -15.07
C ARG A 112 17.47 11.18 -13.75
N LEU A 113 16.97 9.99 -13.40
CA LEU A 113 17.43 9.27 -12.20
C LEU A 113 18.89 8.88 -12.36
N VAL A 114 19.26 8.29 -13.51
CA VAL A 114 20.65 7.92 -13.81
C VAL A 114 21.56 9.16 -13.79
N GLU A 115 21.13 10.26 -14.42
CA GLU A 115 21.88 11.52 -14.40
C GLU A 115 22.15 12.01 -12.98
N LYS A 116 21.12 12.03 -12.11
CA LYS A 116 21.28 12.48 -10.71
C LYS A 116 22.14 11.57 -9.85
N LEU A 117 22.15 10.27 -10.12
CA LEU A 117 22.95 9.30 -9.35
C LEU A 117 24.39 9.19 -9.85
N SER A 118 24.67 9.65 -11.07
CA SER A 118 26.00 9.59 -11.69
C SER A 118 26.78 10.91 -11.58
N ALA A 119 26.14 11.97 -11.05
CA ALA A 119 26.75 13.26 -10.77
C ALA A 119 27.48 13.26 -9.41
#